data_AF-A0AAD3CGJ8-F1
#
_entry.id   AF-A0AAD3CGJ8-F1
#
_cell.length_a   1.000
_cell.length_b   1.000
_cell.length_c   1.000
_cell.angle_alpha   90.00
_cell.angle_beta   90.00
_cell.angle_gamma   90.00
#
_symmetry.space_group_name_H-M   'P 1'
#
loop_
_entity.id
_entity.type
_entity.pdbx_description
1 polymer ?
#
loop_
_entity_poly.entity_id
_entity_poly.type
_entity_poly.pdbx_seq_one_letter_code
_entity_poly.pdbx_strand_id
1 'polypeptide(L)'
;MINARSYFSLLCLIKLLSSFADGATCGNGNVGDGICPDYNLCCSQWGWCGNTADHCIGSSCGGGVVGNGRCADPLHCCSEWGYCGSGSAYCGNSPPVTPPAPTPTVTAPTPTVSPPTPTVSGPTTVHTDDTRMIAYLGNWQSCPTMDEIAHYTHIVIAFAVSYDWAASQNICSATCEIKDPMTCNNQPRPDLIAQWQAAGKKVVLSFGGAGMGGSWDGDVNDCWEYCYGRETQVVDRLVQLNNDLGLDGIDLDFEYHVTPKAVNFLNQVTAGLNAQLPADAEITHAPMDSDIVPGKPYYDDVLSVSGQYLDFLMPQYYNGITRPAIDGINNSGVGATAALSHYTTIVNNIFAGDATRMVFGFCIAGCSGTGSNANADQASTVMADLAATYACNGGAFSWVAEDDQNATWSSVVGPTIQFLASTGCVSTPTTPLPTSSPMKSPTPLPTTASPTVSPVTSTPTNSPSKSPTIAPVTQAPTPKQTDSPTMACGSLDKATCTARVDCQGSGNGRKFVCYPISPSTPAPSKAPTVTQPTTLAPVGSCAAAGTSCGGMPSDFCCNGCKKGKNTCL
;
A
#
# COMPACT_ATOMS: atom_id res chain seq x y z
N MET A 1 78.45 8.55 -33.07
CA MET A 1 77.37 7.62 -33.49
C MET A 1 77.17 6.60 -32.38
N ILE A 2 76.22 6.84 -31.48
CA ILE A 2 75.68 5.86 -30.52
C ILE A 2 74.17 6.14 -30.43
N ASN A 3 73.39 5.06 -30.45
CA ASN A 3 72.02 4.97 -30.96
C ASN A 3 70.96 5.55 -30.00
N ALA A 4 70.07 6.40 -30.52
CA ALA A 4 69.01 7.10 -29.80
C ALA A 4 67.77 6.24 -29.43
N ARG A 5 67.92 4.90 -29.34
CA ARG A 5 66.81 3.97 -29.05
C ARG A 5 66.75 3.44 -27.62
N SER A 6 67.69 3.81 -26.75
CA SER A 6 67.73 3.32 -25.35
C SER A 6 67.19 4.30 -24.30
N TYR A 7 66.80 5.53 -24.66
CA TYR A 7 66.27 6.50 -23.69
C TYR A 7 64.73 6.50 -23.56
N PHE A 8 64.00 5.96 -24.54
CA PHE A 8 62.54 5.94 -24.48
C PHE A 8 61.97 4.77 -23.65
N SER A 9 62.76 3.73 -23.39
CA SER A 9 62.31 2.58 -22.58
C SER A 9 62.60 2.72 -21.08
N LEU A 10 63.51 3.61 -20.67
CA LEU A 10 63.86 3.82 -19.27
C LEU A 10 63.03 4.94 -18.60
N LEU A 11 62.52 5.90 -19.38
CA LEU A 11 61.61 6.95 -18.89
C LEU A 11 60.15 6.48 -18.79
N CYS A 12 59.75 5.42 -19.53
CA CYS A 12 58.44 4.79 -19.37
C CYS A 12 58.41 3.83 -18.17
N LEU A 13 59.54 3.21 -17.81
CA LEU A 13 59.63 2.32 -16.64
C LEU A 13 59.72 3.08 -15.32
N ILE A 14 60.29 4.30 -15.30
CA ILE A 14 60.35 5.14 -14.10
C ILE A 14 59.02 5.87 -13.81
N LYS A 15 58.18 6.10 -14.82
CA LYS A 15 56.81 6.61 -14.62
C LYS A 15 55.78 5.54 -14.22
N LEU A 16 56.12 4.26 -14.33
CA LEU A 16 55.28 3.13 -13.92
C LEU A 16 55.69 2.53 -12.55
N LEU A 17 56.73 3.05 -11.90
CA LEU A 17 57.25 2.54 -10.63
C LEU A 17 57.23 3.56 -9.49
N SER A 18 56.52 4.68 -9.63
CA SER A 18 56.40 5.71 -8.59
C SER A 18 54.95 5.99 -8.15
N SER A 19 54.08 4.98 -8.17
CA SER A 19 52.73 5.08 -7.59
C SER A 19 52.25 3.84 -6.83
N PHE A 20 53.17 2.97 -6.39
CA PHE A 20 52.89 2.01 -5.32
C PHE A 20 53.41 2.60 -4.01
N ALA A 21 52.75 3.66 -3.54
CA ALA A 21 52.66 3.91 -2.12
C ALA A 21 51.39 3.18 -1.68
N ASP A 22 51.52 2.30 -0.70
CA ASP A 22 50.48 1.44 -0.14
C ASP A 22 49.21 2.24 0.21
N GLY A 23 48.25 2.27 -0.72
CA GLY A 23 46.90 2.70 -0.44
C GLY A 23 46.25 1.60 0.38
N ALA A 24 46.27 1.73 1.71
CA ALA A 24 45.57 0.77 2.55
C ALA A 24 44.07 0.82 2.20
N THR A 25 43.58 -0.29 1.68
CA THR A 25 42.22 -0.46 1.22
C THR A 25 41.33 -0.84 2.40
N CYS A 26 40.12 -0.29 2.46
CA CYS A 26 39.07 -0.75 3.37
C CYS A 26 38.42 -2.05 2.84
N GLY A 27 39.22 -3.12 2.69
CA GLY A 27 38.75 -4.46 2.33
C GLY A 27 39.23 -5.04 1.00
N ASN A 28 40.20 -4.41 0.31
CA ASN A 28 40.85 -4.94 -0.89
C ASN A 28 39.85 -5.34 -2.02
N GLY A 29 38.79 -4.53 -2.21
CA GLY A 29 37.74 -4.81 -3.20
C GLY A 29 36.59 -5.69 -2.69
N ASN A 30 36.51 -5.95 -1.38
CA ASN A 30 35.32 -6.44 -0.66
C ASN A 30 34.97 -5.43 0.44
N VAL A 31 33.75 -5.51 1.01
CA VAL A 31 33.39 -4.72 2.20
C VAL A 31 34.26 -5.19 3.38
N GLY A 32 35.30 -4.40 3.71
CA GLY A 32 36.23 -4.68 4.80
C GLY A 32 35.74 -4.21 6.17
N ASP A 33 36.67 -3.85 7.05
CA ASP A 33 36.39 -3.27 8.38
C ASP A 33 35.94 -1.80 8.33
N GLY A 34 35.84 -1.21 7.13
CA GLY A 34 35.41 0.17 6.93
C GLY A 34 36.45 1.21 7.31
N ILE A 35 37.70 0.83 7.61
CA ILE A 35 38.73 1.76 8.11
C ILE A 35 39.71 2.12 7.00
N CYS A 36 39.93 3.43 6.82
CA CYS A 36 40.93 3.97 5.90
C CYS A 36 42.21 4.38 6.65
N PRO A 37 43.39 4.27 6.01
CA PRO A 37 44.69 4.58 6.62
C PRO A 37 44.91 6.07 6.85
N ASP A 38 44.25 6.92 6.06
CA ASP A 38 44.20 8.36 6.26
C ASP A 38 42.82 8.74 6.79
N TYR A 39 42.81 9.45 7.92
CA TYR A 39 41.63 9.94 8.64
C TYR A 39 40.80 10.96 7.84
N ASN A 40 41.28 11.41 6.67
CA ASN A 40 40.54 12.29 5.76
C ASN A 40 39.86 11.56 4.60
N LEU A 41 39.90 10.22 4.55
CA LEU A 41 39.27 9.41 3.50
C LEU A 41 38.05 8.63 4.05
N CYS A 42 37.02 8.48 3.23
CA CYS A 42 35.85 7.63 3.46
C CYS A 42 36.05 6.26 2.78
N CYS A 43 35.46 5.21 3.34
CA CYS A 43 35.37 3.90 2.70
C CYS A 43 34.11 3.81 1.84
N SER A 44 34.28 3.63 0.52
CA SER A 44 33.17 3.38 -0.40
C SER A 44 32.50 2.03 -0.12
N GLN A 45 31.25 1.87 -0.60
CA GLN A 45 30.54 0.58 -0.60
C GLN A 45 31.27 -0.56 -1.32
N TRP A 46 32.30 -0.23 -2.10
CA TRP A 46 33.12 -1.16 -2.87
C TRP A 46 34.46 -1.51 -2.18
N GLY A 47 34.70 -1.03 -0.96
CA GLY A 47 35.90 -1.36 -0.19
C GLY A 47 37.14 -0.54 -0.57
N TRP A 48 36.95 0.67 -1.11
CA TRP A 48 38.01 1.60 -1.50
C TRP A 48 37.96 2.89 -0.70
N CYS A 49 39.13 3.41 -0.32
CA CYS A 49 39.27 4.67 0.40
C CYS A 49 39.39 5.86 -0.55
N GLY A 50 38.60 6.92 -0.33
CA GLY A 50 38.65 8.14 -1.13
C GLY A 50 37.89 9.30 -0.48
N ASN A 51 38.00 10.50 -1.05
CA ASN A 51 37.37 11.73 -0.53
C ASN A 51 36.32 12.33 -1.48
N THR A 52 35.92 11.59 -2.52
CA THR A 52 34.85 12.02 -3.43
C THR A 52 33.50 11.60 -2.89
N ALA A 53 32.43 12.21 -3.41
CA ALA A 53 31.06 11.86 -3.06
C ALA A 53 30.84 10.34 -3.14
N ASP A 54 31.26 9.68 -4.23
CA ASP A 54 31.20 8.21 -4.46
C ASP A 54 31.83 7.35 -3.36
N HIS A 55 32.79 7.89 -2.61
CA HIS A 55 33.42 7.20 -1.48
C HIS A 55 32.73 7.48 -0.14
N CYS A 56 31.88 8.50 -0.08
CA CYS A 56 31.12 8.93 1.09
C CYS A 56 29.59 8.90 0.86
N ILE A 57 29.07 8.16 -0.14
CA ILE A 57 27.62 8.09 -0.42
C ILE A 57 26.96 7.16 0.58
N GLY A 58 25.99 7.69 1.32
CA GLY A 58 25.24 6.97 2.34
C GLY A 58 25.44 7.65 3.69
N SER A 59 24.36 8.14 4.27
CA SER A 59 24.21 8.95 5.50
C SER A 59 24.72 8.28 6.79
N SER A 60 25.65 7.34 6.70
CA SER A 60 26.22 6.64 7.84
C SER A 60 27.71 6.96 7.95
N CYS A 61 28.09 7.60 9.06
CA CYS A 61 29.48 7.74 9.50
C CYS A 61 30.05 6.43 10.08
N GLY A 62 29.61 5.27 9.56
CA GLY A 62 30.02 3.94 10.01
C GLY A 62 29.06 2.76 9.76
N GLY A 63 27.99 2.92 8.97
CA GLY A 63 27.15 1.79 8.53
C GLY A 63 26.48 0.97 9.65
N GLY A 64 26.16 1.58 10.79
CA GLY A 64 25.62 0.87 11.96
C GLY A 64 26.68 0.35 12.94
N VAL A 65 27.95 0.67 12.70
CA VAL A 65 29.08 0.49 13.63
C VAL A 65 29.76 1.85 13.81
N VAL A 66 30.46 2.11 14.92
CA VAL A 66 31.18 3.38 15.11
C VAL A 66 32.32 3.45 14.08
N GLY A 67 32.14 4.22 13.00
CA GLY A 67 33.14 4.45 11.97
C GLY A 67 34.09 5.61 12.32
N ASN A 68 34.64 6.28 11.31
CA ASN A 68 35.59 7.39 11.50
C ASN A 68 34.99 8.66 12.13
N GLY A 69 33.70 8.65 12.49
CA GLY A 69 33.02 9.73 13.21
C GLY A 69 32.77 10.98 12.37
N ARG A 70 32.86 10.91 11.03
CA ARG A 70 32.71 12.08 10.15
C ARG A 70 31.52 11.97 9.21
N CYS A 71 30.86 13.11 9.02
CA CYS A 71 29.71 13.25 8.14
C CYS A 71 30.05 14.01 6.87
N ALA A 72 29.33 13.71 5.79
CA ALA A 72 29.50 14.37 4.49
C ALA A 72 29.13 15.86 4.55
N ASP A 73 28.12 16.22 5.36
CA ASP A 73 27.84 17.60 5.71
C ASP A 73 28.68 18.01 6.93
N PRO A 74 29.55 19.04 6.83
CA PRO A 74 30.36 19.52 7.96
C PRO A 74 29.54 20.12 9.12
N LEU A 75 28.25 20.39 8.93
CA LEU A 75 27.33 20.82 10.00
C LEU A 75 26.63 19.64 10.71
N HIS A 76 26.80 18.42 10.21
CA HIS A 76 26.24 17.21 10.81
C HIS A 76 27.25 16.51 11.71
N CYS A 77 26.74 15.87 12.75
CA CYS A 77 27.50 15.04 13.68
C CYS A 77 27.20 13.56 13.44
N CYS A 78 28.14 12.73 13.86
CA CYS A 78 28.00 11.28 13.83
C CYS A 78 27.37 10.79 15.14
N SER A 79 26.17 10.21 15.05
CA SER A 79 25.52 9.58 16.20
C SER A 79 26.31 8.39 16.72
N GLU A 80 26.03 7.97 17.95
CA GLU A 80 26.61 6.75 18.54
C GLU A 80 26.30 5.48 17.73
N TRP A 81 25.27 5.54 16.87
CA TRP A 81 24.83 4.46 15.99
C TRP A 81 25.47 4.53 14.60
N GLY A 82 26.40 5.46 14.36
CA GLY A 82 27.10 5.58 13.09
C GLY A 82 26.27 6.25 11.99
N TYR A 83 25.33 7.14 12.34
CA TYR A 83 24.52 7.91 11.38
C TYR A 83 24.78 9.40 11.45
N CYS A 84 24.67 10.08 10.32
CA CYS A 84 24.90 11.51 10.19
C CYS A 84 23.61 12.32 10.29
N GLY A 85 23.63 13.37 11.13
CA GLY A 85 22.51 14.30 11.23
C GLY A 85 22.82 15.49 12.13
N SER A 86 21.86 16.39 12.28
CA SER A 86 21.92 17.55 13.17
C SER A 86 21.10 17.33 14.44
N GLY A 87 21.48 17.98 15.55
CA GLY A 87 20.74 17.93 16.81
C GLY A 87 21.32 16.94 17.83
N SER A 88 20.75 16.90 19.04
CA SER A 88 21.33 16.18 20.19
C SER A 88 21.45 14.67 19.98
N ALA A 89 20.56 14.05 19.21
CA ALA A 89 20.61 12.63 18.88
C ALA A 89 21.84 12.23 18.03
N TYR A 90 22.44 13.20 17.34
CA TYR A 90 23.60 13.00 16.46
C TYR A 90 24.88 13.63 17.01
N CYS A 91 24.76 14.77 17.72
CA CYS A 91 25.90 15.52 18.25
C CYS A 91 26.22 15.22 19.74
N GLY A 92 25.37 14.45 20.43
CA GLY A 92 25.44 14.32 21.88
C GLY A 92 25.37 15.69 22.58
N ASN A 93 25.98 15.79 23.77
CA ASN A 93 26.11 17.06 24.51
C ASN A 93 27.27 17.95 24.01
N SER A 94 27.89 17.64 22.89
CA SER A 94 28.97 18.46 22.33
C SER A 94 28.39 19.40 21.27
N PRO A 95 28.53 20.74 21.43
CA PRO A 95 28.04 21.68 20.41
C PRO A 95 28.80 21.50 19.08
N PRO A 96 28.15 21.80 17.93
CA PRO A 96 28.78 21.72 16.62
C PRO A 96 30.07 22.55 16.58
N VAL A 97 31.13 21.99 16.02
CA VAL A 97 32.43 22.67 15.87
C VAL A 97 32.22 23.86 14.93
N THR A 98 32.31 25.08 15.47
CA THR A 98 32.16 26.31 14.69
C THR A 98 33.36 26.45 13.75
N PRO A 99 33.17 26.62 12.43
CA PRO A 99 34.28 26.79 11.50
C PRO A 99 35.12 28.04 11.83
N PRO A 100 36.45 28.01 11.63
CA PRO A 100 37.30 29.18 11.83
C PRO A 100 36.90 30.31 10.87
N ALA A 101 36.72 31.50 11.44
CA ALA A 101 36.24 32.68 10.75
C ALA A 101 37.16 33.08 9.56
N PRO A 102 36.61 33.40 8.38
CA PRO A 102 37.39 33.88 7.25
C PRO A 102 37.95 35.29 7.50
N THR A 103 39.20 35.49 7.09
CA THR A 103 39.97 36.74 7.15
C THR A 103 39.24 37.89 6.45
N PRO A 104 39.15 39.10 7.04
CA PRO A 104 38.26 40.15 6.57
C PRO A 104 38.73 40.81 5.28
N THR A 105 37.84 40.87 4.29
CA THR A 105 37.99 41.75 3.11
C THR A 105 37.15 42.99 3.32
N VAL A 106 37.79 44.16 3.26
CA VAL A 106 37.18 45.48 3.49
C VAL A 106 36.19 45.80 2.36
N THR A 107 34.91 45.98 2.70
CA THR A 107 33.92 46.64 1.83
C THR A 107 33.12 47.67 2.61
N ALA A 108 32.81 48.78 1.94
CA ALA A 108 32.20 50.02 2.40
C ALA A 108 30.83 49.88 3.11
N PRO A 109 30.37 50.89 3.87
CA PRO A 109 29.28 50.75 4.84
C PRO A 109 27.90 50.65 4.17
N THR A 110 27.25 49.51 4.36
CA THR A 110 25.81 49.30 4.07
C THR A 110 25.00 49.74 5.30
N PRO A 111 23.86 50.45 5.14
CA PRO A 111 23.07 50.95 6.26
C PRO A 111 22.48 49.83 7.11
N THR A 112 22.54 50.02 8.42
CA THR A 112 22.03 49.13 9.46
C THR A 112 20.52 48.97 9.35
N VAL A 113 20.05 47.76 9.02
CA VAL A 113 18.66 47.35 9.23
C VAL A 113 18.64 46.42 10.45
N SER A 114 17.88 46.79 11.48
CA SER A 114 17.66 45.96 12.67
C SER A 114 17.10 44.59 12.28
N PRO A 115 17.43 43.52 13.04
CA PRO A 115 16.78 42.22 12.88
C PRO A 115 15.26 42.38 13.04
N PRO A 116 14.43 41.79 12.17
CA PRO A 116 13.00 41.84 12.35
C PRO A 116 12.63 41.04 13.59
N THR A 117 12.05 41.73 14.56
CA THR A 117 11.22 41.14 15.61
C THR A 117 10.21 40.19 14.95
N PRO A 118 10.02 38.94 15.43
CA PRO A 118 9.00 38.05 14.90
C PRO A 118 7.64 38.75 15.05
N THR A 119 7.09 39.16 13.91
CA THR A 119 5.81 39.84 13.85
C THR A 119 4.74 38.77 13.87
N VAL A 120 4.19 38.52 15.06
CA VAL A 120 2.87 37.91 15.20
C VAL A 120 1.87 38.93 14.70
N SER A 121 1.39 38.78 13.47
CA SER A 121 0.08 39.28 12.96
C SER A 121 -0.05 39.02 11.46
N GLY A 122 -0.83 38.00 11.12
CA GLY A 122 -1.54 37.86 9.85
C GLY A 122 -2.82 37.08 10.15
N PRO A 123 -3.98 37.41 9.55
CA PRO A 123 -5.22 36.71 9.85
C PRO A 123 -5.03 35.25 9.46
N THR A 124 -5.33 34.35 10.40
CA THR A 124 -5.46 32.91 10.17
C THR A 124 -6.42 32.72 9.01
N THR A 125 -5.90 32.46 7.82
CA THR A 125 -6.68 31.83 6.76
C THR A 125 -7.21 30.54 7.35
N VAL A 126 -8.54 30.42 7.42
CA VAL A 126 -9.21 29.15 7.68
C VAL A 126 -8.56 28.13 6.76
N HIS A 127 -7.96 27.07 7.32
CA HIS A 127 -7.43 25.96 6.54
C HIS A 127 -8.61 25.27 5.85
N THR A 128 -9.00 25.79 4.68
CA THR A 128 -9.96 25.14 3.78
C THR A 128 -9.37 23.89 3.15
N ASP A 129 -8.07 23.66 3.33
CA ASP A 129 -7.28 22.63 2.66
C ASP A 129 -7.37 21.27 3.38
N ASP A 130 -7.93 21.23 4.61
CA ASP A 130 -7.99 20.02 5.44
C ASP A 130 -9.26 19.19 5.22
N THR A 131 -10.26 19.73 4.50
CA THR A 131 -11.48 18.97 4.18
C THR A 131 -11.37 18.33 2.80
N ARG A 132 -11.61 17.02 2.72
CA ARG A 132 -11.32 16.21 1.54
C ARG A 132 -12.59 15.65 0.91
N MET A 133 -12.55 15.56 -0.41
CA MET A 133 -13.51 14.81 -1.21
C MET A 133 -12.71 13.81 -2.04
N ILE A 134 -12.76 12.54 -1.66
CA ILE A 134 -11.84 11.52 -2.18
C ILE A 134 -12.60 10.48 -3.01
N ALA A 135 -12.12 10.19 -4.22
CA ALA A 135 -12.65 9.09 -5.03
C ALA A 135 -11.68 7.92 -5.06
N TYR A 136 -12.15 6.71 -4.72
CA TYR A 136 -11.46 5.51 -5.16
C TYR A 136 -11.71 5.31 -6.65
N LEU A 137 -10.70 4.89 -7.40
CA LEU A 137 -10.75 4.61 -8.83
C LEU A 137 -10.27 3.20 -9.08
N GLY A 138 -11.17 2.29 -9.45
CA GLY A 138 -10.80 0.94 -9.87
C GLY A 138 -9.98 0.98 -11.16
N ASN A 139 -8.77 0.45 -11.14
CA ASN A 139 -7.84 0.52 -12.27
C ASN A 139 -8.23 -0.35 -13.46
N TRP A 140 -9.23 -1.23 -13.25
CA TRP A 140 -9.90 -2.01 -14.28
C TRP A 140 -11.14 -1.31 -14.87
N GLN A 141 -11.61 -0.22 -14.26
CA GLN A 141 -12.82 0.52 -14.64
C GLN A 141 -12.52 1.64 -15.63
N SER A 142 -13.54 2.32 -16.14
CA SER A 142 -13.36 3.43 -17.08
C SER A 142 -12.57 4.56 -16.43
N CYS A 143 -11.74 5.24 -17.23
CA CYS A 143 -11.09 6.45 -16.77
C CYS A 143 -12.15 7.57 -16.61
N PRO A 144 -12.22 8.25 -15.45
CA PRO A 144 -13.13 9.37 -15.27
C PRO A 144 -12.72 10.54 -16.16
N THR A 145 -13.69 11.36 -16.53
CA THR A 145 -13.47 12.61 -17.25
C THR A 145 -12.88 13.69 -16.33
N MET A 146 -12.23 14.71 -16.91
CA MET A 146 -11.73 15.83 -16.10
C MET A 146 -12.85 16.60 -15.38
N ASP A 147 -14.06 16.62 -15.96
CA ASP A 147 -15.23 17.25 -15.34
C ASP A 147 -15.66 16.46 -14.09
N GLU A 148 -15.69 15.13 -14.15
CA GLU A 148 -15.96 14.29 -12.98
C GLU A 148 -14.89 14.46 -11.90
N ILE A 149 -13.61 14.46 -12.29
CA ILE A 149 -12.49 14.64 -11.35
C ILE A 149 -12.47 16.03 -10.71
N ALA A 150 -13.04 17.05 -11.35
CA ALA A 150 -13.05 18.40 -10.82
C ALA A 150 -13.71 18.51 -9.44
N HIS A 151 -14.66 17.62 -9.13
CA HIS A 151 -15.40 17.58 -7.87
C HIS A 151 -14.63 16.99 -6.68
N TYR A 152 -13.50 16.33 -6.93
CA TYR A 152 -12.69 15.68 -5.91
C TYR A 152 -11.46 16.50 -5.57
N THR A 153 -10.91 16.31 -4.37
CA THR A 153 -9.58 16.82 -3.99
C THR A 153 -8.51 15.74 -4.13
N HIS A 154 -8.88 14.47 -3.94
CA HIS A 154 -7.98 13.33 -4.03
C HIS A 154 -8.55 12.21 -4.90
N ILE A 155 -7.67 11.53 -5.62
CA ILE A 155 -7.96 10.30 -6.37
C ILE A 155 -7.09 9.18 -5.80
N VAL A 156 -7.72 8.10 -5.35
CA VAL A 156 -7.04 6.91 -4.84
C VAL A 156 -7.14 5.82 -5.91
N ILE A 157 -6.02 5.47 -6.54
CA ILE A 157 -5.94 4.43 -7.56
C ILE A 157 -5.97 3.06 -6.88
N ALA A 158 -7.00 2.28 -7.17
CA ALA A 158 -7.25 0.96 -6.64
C ALA A 158 -6.99 -0.10 -7.72
N PHE A 159 -6.00 -0.99 -7.65
CA PHE A 159 -5.06 -1.21 -6.56
C PHE A 159 -3.68 -1.61 -7.11
N ALA A 160 -2.65 -1.39 -6.30
CA ALA A 160 -1.46 -2.23 -6.31
C ALA A 160 -1.78 -3.55 -5.58
N VAL A 161 -1.38 -4.68 -6.17
CA VAL A 161 -1.70 -6.02 -5.66
C VAL A 161 -0.53 -6.97 -5.85
N SER A 162 -0.55 -8.08 -5.10
CA SER A 162 0.44 -9.16 -5.20
C SER A 162 -0.14 -10.45 -5.78
N TYR A 163 -1.13 -10.35 -6.68
CA TYR A 163 -1.77 -11.52 -7.28
C TYR A 163 -2.05 -11.33 -8.77
N ASP A 164 -2.26 -12.45 -9.47
CA ASP A 164 -2.93 -12.48 -10.77
C ASP A 164 -4.40 -12.85 -10.59
N TRP A 165 -5.30 -12.07 -11.19
CA TRP A 165 -6.74 -12.27 -11.01
C TRP A 165 -7.17 -13.65 -11.51
N ALA A 166 -8.02 -14.32 -10.73
CA ALA A 166 -8.73 -15.51 -11.20
C ALA A 166 -10.17 -15.55 -10.67
N ALA A 167 -11.06 -16.18 -11.43
CA ALA A 167 -12.50 -16.14 -11.16
C ALA A 167 -12.95 -16.85 -9.86
N SER A 168 -12.10 -17.71 -9.27
CA SER A 168 -12.45 -18.46 -8.05
C SER A 168 -11.64 -18.00 -6.86
N GLN A 169 -10.31 -18.04 -6.97
CA GLN A 169 -9.36 -17.55 -5.98
C GLN A 169 -8.20 -16.93 -6.76
N ASN A 170 -7.78 -15.74 -6.37
CA ASN A 170 -6.66 -15.08 -7.02
C ASN A 170 -5.37 -15.89 -6.88
N ILE A 171 -4.53 -15.84 -7.90
CA ILE A 171 -3.25 -16.55 -7.91
C ILE A 171 -2.24 -15.65 -7.20
N CYS A 172 -2.10 -15.84 -5.89
CA CYS A 172 -1.21 -15.05 -5.06
C CYS A 172 0.27 -15.27 -5.43
N SER A 173 1.05 -14.20 -5.43
CA SER A 173 2.50 -14.26 -5.54
C SER A 173 3.09 -14.84 -4.26
N ALA A 174 3.70 -16.02 -4.35
CA ALA A 174 4.35 -16.68 -3.22
C ALA A 174 5.50 -15.86 -2.57
N THR A 175 5.99 -14.86 -3.29
CA THR A 175 7.03 -13.92 -2.84
C THR A 175 6.52 -12.52 -2.52
N CYS A 176 5.19 -12.30 -2.51
CA CYS A 176 4.58 -10.96 -2.40
C CYS A 176 5.20 -9.94 -3.39
N GLU A 177 5.31 -10.33 -4.67
CA GLU A 177 5.73 -9.42 -5.73
C GLU A 177 4.56 -8.50 -6.08
N ILE A 178 4.73 -7.19 -5.86
CA ILE A 178 3.73 -6.17 -6.19
C ILE A 178 4.04 -5.67 -7.60
N LYS A 179 3.13 -5.95 -8.54
CA LYS A 179 3.29 -5.58 -9.96
C LYS A 179 3.05 -4.08 -10.16
N ASP A 180 3.55 -3.54 -11.27
CA ASP A 180 3.21 -2.17 -11.67
C ASP A 180 1.68 -2.06 -11.83
N PRO A 181 1.03 -1.16 -11.08
CA PRO A 181 -0.41 -1.04 -11.13
C PRO A 181 -0.85 -0.33 -12.42
N MET A 182 -2.03 -0.70 -12.90
CA MET A 182 -2.74 0.09 -13.91
C MET A 182 -3.33 1.34 -13.24
N THR A 183 -3.72 2.33 -14.04
CA THR A 183 -4.40 3.54 -13.54
C THR A 183 -5.92 3.43 -13.73
N CYS A 184 -6.36 3.14 -14.95
CA CYS A 184 -7.76 2.94 -15.33
C CYS A 184 -7.81 2.31 -16.73
N ASN A 185 -8.95 1.76 -17.12
CA ASN A 185 -9.19 1.03 -18.37
C ASN A 185 -8.26 -0.17 -18.57
N ASN A 186 -7.74 -0.77 -17.49
CA ASN A 186 -6.69 -1.79 -17.54
C ASN A 186 -5.43 -1.29 -18.29
N GLN A 187 -5.09 -0.01 -18.17
CA GLN A 187 -3.93 0.60 -18.80
C GLN A 187 -3.16 1.50 -17.82
N PRO A 188 -1.83 1.61 -17.95
CA PRO A 188 -1.07 2.66 -17.28
C PRO A 188 -1.42 4.00 -17.91
N ARG A 189 -1.74 5.02 -17.10
CA ARG A 189 -2.08 6.38 -17.56
C ARG A 189 -1.29 7.46 -16.81
N PRO A 190 0.06 7.47 -16.94
CA PRO A 190 0.87 8.54 -16.34
C PRO A 190 0.48 9.93 -16.86
N ASP A 191 -0.07 10.01 -18.08
CA ASP A 191 -0.62 11.24 -18.65
C ASP A 191 -1.81 11.77 -17.85
N LEU A 192 -2.68 10.89 -17.32
CA LEU A 192 -3.82 11.30 -16.52
C LEU A 192 -3.42 11.66 -15.10
N ILE A 193 -2.49 10.91 -14.50
CA ILE A 193 -1.94 11.22 -13.17
C ILE A 193 -1.39 12.67 -13.18
N ALA A 194 -0.53 12.99 -14.15
CA ALA A 194 0.02 14.34 -14.29
C ALA A 194 -1.06 15.40 -14.57
N GLN A 195 -2.11 15.08 -15.34
CA GLN A 195 -3.23 16.01 -15.59
C GLN A 195 -4.07 16.28 -14.33
N TRP A 196 -4.32 15.26 -13.51
CA TRP A 196 -5.04 15.41 -12.24
C TRP A 196 -4.23 16.24 -11.26
N GLN A 197 -2.93 15.98 -11.13
CA GLN A 197 -2.04 16.79 -10.29
C GLN A 197 -1.94 18.24 -10.77
N ALA A 198 -1.85 18.45 -12.09
CA ALA A 198 -1.89 19.80 -12.67
C ALA A 198 -3.23 20.52 -12.42
N ALA A 199 -4.32 19.78 -12.20
CA ALA A 199 -5.62 20.30 -11.77
C ALA A 199 -5.73 20.46 -10.23
N GLY A 200 -4.61 20.35 -9.51
CA GLY A 200 -4.53 20.51 -8.06
C GLY A 200 -5.04 19.31 -7.26
N LYS A 201 -5.14 18.13 -7.87
CA LYS A 201 -5.59 16.91 -7.19
C LYS A 201 -4.39 16.17 -6.62
N LYS A 202 -4.57 15.56 -5.45
CA LYS A 202 -3.64 14.57 -4.91
C LYS A 202 -3.96 13.20 -5.49
N VAL A 203 -2.95 12.46 -5.95
CA VAL A 203 -3.11 11.12 -6.52
C VAL A 203 -2.36 10.10 -5.68
N VAL A 204 -3.11 9.26 -4.97
CA VAL A 204 -2.60 8.26 -4.02
C VAL A 204 -2.79 6.85 -4.61
N LEU A 205 -1.86 5.94 -4.37
CA LEU A 205 -2.01 4.53 -4.77
C LEU A 205 -2.41 3.68 -3.58
N SER A 206 -3.54 2.96 -3.69
CA SER A 206 -3.96 2.02 -2.67
C SER A 206 -3.36 0.63 -2.91
N PHE A 207 -2.74 0.06 -1.87
CA PHE A 207 -2.24 -1.30 -1.83
C PHE A 207 -3.16 -2.17 -0.99
N GLY A 208 -3.80 -3.15 -1.62
CA GLY A 208 -4.71 -4.06 -0.92
C GLY A 208 -6.00 -4.38 -1.67
N GLY A 209 -7.11 -4.11 -0.99
CA GLY A 209 -8.47 -4.39 -1.40
C GLY A 209 -8.88 -5.86 -1.25
N ALA A 210 -10.18 -6.12 -1.39
CA ALA A 210 -10.82 -7.43 -1.28
C ALA A 210 -10.11 -8.57 -2.03
N GLY A 211 -9.47 -8.27 -3.17
CA GLY A 211 -8.78 -9.27 -3.98
C GLY A 211 -7.51 -9.83 -3.32
N MET A 212 -6.89 -9.09 -2.39
CA MET A 212 -5.74 -9.58 -1.62
C MET A 212 -6.16 -10.50 -0.46
N GLY A 213 -7.43 -10.43 -0.06
CA GLY A 213 -8.03 -11.22 1.02
C GLY A 213 -9.06 -10.40 1.79
N GLY A 214 -10.24 -10.98 1.99
CA GLY A 214 -11.31 -10.41 2.79
C GLY A 214 -11.50 -11.12 4.13
N SER A 215 -11.91 -10.37 5.15
CA SER A 215 -12.17 -10.89 6.51
C SER A 215 -13.57 -11.50 6.68
N TRP A 216 -14.40 -11.49 5.63
CA TRP A 216 -15.78 -11.97 5.65
C TRP A 216 -15.94 -13.43 5.21
N ASP A 217 -17.04 -14.03 5.68
CA ASP A 217 -17.37 -15.42 5.41
C ASP A 217 -17.46 -15.71 3.90
N GLY A 218 -16.75 -16.76 3.49
CA GLY A 218 -16.77 -17.25 2.11
C GLY A 218 -15.75 -16.59 1.19
N ASP A 219 -15.00 -15.58 1.66
CA ASP A 219 -13.80 -15.15 0.93
C ASP A 219 -12.74 -16.26 0.96
N VAL A 220 -12.05 -16.41 -0.17
CA VAL A 220 -11.04 -17.45 -0.35
C VAL A 220 -9.67 -16.86 -0.67
N ASN A 221 -9.56 -15.54 -0.79
CA ASN A 221 -8.29 -14.89 -1.10
C ASN A 221 -7.48 -14.74 0.19
N ASP A 222 -6.20 -15.07 0.10
CA ASP A 222 -5.28 -15.14 1.24
C ASP A 222 -3.89 -14.59 0.88
N CYS A 223 -3.83 -13.70 -0.11
CA CYS A 223 -2.56 -13.21 -0.67
C CYS A 223 -1.73 -12.42 0.33
N TRP A 224 -2.36 -11.82 1.35
CA TRP A 224 -1.67 -11.20 2.49
C TRP A 224 -0.72 -12.16 3.23
N GLU A 225 -1.05 -13.46 3.31
CA GLU A 225 -0.21 -14.45 4.02
C GLU A 225 1.20 -14.57 3.43
N TYR A 226 1.36 -14.28 2.14
CA TYR A 226 2.66 -14.33 1.46
C TYR A 226 3.49 -13.05 1.66
N CYS A 227 2.87 -11.97 2.16
CA CYS A 227 3.51 -10.68 2.40
C CYS A 227 4.08 -10.56 3.83
N TYR A 228 3.58 -11.34 4.78
CA TYR A 228 4.11 -11.35 6.14
C TYR A 228 5.59 -11.78 6.17
N GLY A 229 6.42 -11.05 6.91
CA GLY A 229 7.87 -11.27 6.95
C GLY A 229 8.64 -10.68 5.76
N ARG A 230 7.96 -9.91 4.89
CA ARG A 230 8.54 -9.21 3.73
C ARG A 230 8.27 -7.71 3.80
N GLU A 231 8.12 -7.17 5.00
CA GLU A 231 7.71 -5.78 5.23
C GLU A 231 8.65 -4.80 4.54
N THR A 232 9.98 -4.99 4.63
CA THR A 232 10.96 -4.16 3.91
C THR A 232 10.79 -4.25 2.40
N GLN A 233 10.59 -5.46 1.84
CA GLN A 233 10.37 -5.64 0.40
C GLN A 233 9.10 -4.91 -0.07
N VAL A 234 8.04 -4.94 0.73
CA VAL A 234 6.78 -4.23 0.43
C VAL A 234 6.99 -2.72 0.50
N VAL A 235 7.64 -2.21 1.56
CA VAL A 235 7.95 -0.78 1.69
C VAL A 235 8.78 -0.28 0.52
N ASP A 236 9.91 -0.94 0.23
CA ASP A 236 10.80 -0.55 -0.85
C ASP A 236 10.06 -0.51 -2.20
N ARG A 237 9.17 -1.48 -2.42
CA ARG A 237 8.39 -1.56 -3.65
C ARG A 237 7.30 -0.47 -3.74
N LEU A 238 6.59 -0.17 -2.65
CA LEU A 238 5.58 0.89 -2.64
C LEU A 238 6.23 2.28 -2.76
N VAL A 239 7.37 2.51 -2.12
CA VAL A 239 8.17 3.74 -2.29
C VAL A 239 8.66 3.87 -3.74
N GLN A 240 9.14 2.78 -4.33
CA GLN A 240 9.50 2.77 -5.74
C GLN A 240 8.31 3.14 -6.63
N LEU A 241 7.14 2.52 -6.44
CA LEU A 241 5.94 2.84 -7.21
C LEU A 241 5.51 4.30 -7.05
N ASN A 242 5.57 4.83 -5.82
CA ASN A 242 5.28 6.25 -5.57
C ASN A 242 6.18 7.16 -6.43
N ASN A 243 7.48 6.88 -6.44
CA ASN A 243 8.45 7.68 -7.18
C ASN A 243 8.34 7.50 -8.70
N ASP A 244 8.24 6.26 -9.17
CA ASP A 244 8.20 5.93 -10.61
C ASP A 244 6.93 6.47 -11.29
N LEU A 245 5.81 6.48 -10.57
CA LEU A 245 4.53 6.99 -11.06
C LEU A 245 4.29 8.46 -10.72
N GLY A 246 5.16 9.08 -9.92
CA GLY A 246 5.05 10.47 -9.48
C GLY A 246 3.82 10.72 -8.61
N LEU A 247 3.48 9.79 -7.71
CA LEU A 247 2.30 9.84 -6.86
C LEU A 247 2.51 10.71 -5.63
N ASP A 248 1.40 11.12 -5.04
CA ASP A 248 1.35 11.94 -3.84
C ASP A 248 1.23 11.13 -2.55
N GLY A 249 1.22 9.80 -2.59
CA GLY A 249 1.05 9.00 -1.39
C GLY A 249 0.68 7.54 -1.62
N ILE A 250 0.61 6.82 -0.52
CA ILE A 250 0.24 5.40 -0.44
C ILE A 250 -0.89 5.22 0.57
N ASP A 251 -1.93 4.51 0.13
CA ASP A 251 -3.02 4.04 0.97
C ASP A 251 -2.87 2.53 1.25
N LEU A 252 -3.17 2.11 2.49
CA LEU A 252 -3.27 0.70 2.88
C LEU A 252 -4.74 0.30 3.09
N ASP A 253 -5.31 -0.33 2.07
CA ASP A 253 -6.66 -0.91 2.12
C ASP A 253 -6.59 -2.39 2.54
N PHE A 254 -6.26 -2.61 3.81
CA PHE A 254 -6.14 -3.94 4.40
C PHE A 254 -7.49 -4.42 4.93
N GLU A 255 -8.10 -5.37 4.21
CA GLU A 255 -9.43 -5.91 4.52
C GLU A 255 -9.41 -7.35 5.07
N TYR A 256 -8.25 -7.89 5.42
CA TYR A 256 -8.09 -9.28 5.84
C TYR A 256 -8.09 -9.47 7.36
N HIS A 257 -8.01 -10.72 7.82
CA HIS A 257 -7.99 -11.02 9.25
C HIS A 257 -6.77 -10.42 9.95
N VAL A 258 -7.02 -9.60 10.98
CA VAL A 258 -5.98 -8.91 11.74
C VAL A 258 -5.36 -9.83 12.80
N THR A 259 -4.48 -10.72 12.35
CA THR A 259 -3.69 -11.62 13.19
C THR A 259 -2.44 -10.92 13.76
N PRO A 260 -1.69 -11.51 14.71
CA PRO A 260 -0.42 -10.94 15.17
C PRO A 260 0.60 -10.69 14.04
N LYS A 261 0.57 -11.49 12.97
CA LYS A 261 1.40 -11.24 11.78
C LYS A 261 0.93 -10.00 11.03
N ALA A 262 -0.38 -9.83 10.87
CA ALA A 262 -0.97 -8.64 10.25
C ALA A 262 -0.64 -7.37 11.04
N VAL A 263 -0.72 -7.42 12.38
CA VAL A 263 -0.32 -6.31 13.25
C VAL A 263 1.16 -5.94 13.02
N ASN A 264 2.06 -6.92 13.01
CA ASN A 264 3.48 -6.68 12.72
C ASN A 264 3.66 -6.05 11.34
N PHE A 265 3.00 -6.63 10.34
CA PHE A 265 3.07 -6.18 8.95
C PHE A 265 2.62 -4.73 8.80
N LEU A 266 1.40 -4.41 9.24
CA LEU A 266 0.84 -3.07 9.15
C LEU A 266 1.73 -2.06 9.87
N ASN A 267 2.17 -2.34 11.10
CA ASN A 267 3.02 -1.41 11.83
C ASN A 267 4.38 -1.16 11.16
N GLN A 268 5.05 -2.21 10.66
CA GLN A 268 6.33 -2.05 9.99
C GLN A 268 6.21 -1.38 8.63
N VAL A 269 5.16 -1.71 7.86
CA VAL A 269 4.93 -1.08 6.54
C VAL A 269 4.60 0.39 6.72
N THR A 270 3.66 0.75 7.62
CA THR A 270 3.31 2.17 7.86
C THR A 270 4.53 2.98 8.34
N ALA A 271 5.29 2.47 9.31
CA ALA A 271 6.48 3.15 9.80
C ALA A 271 7.59 3.25 8.73
N GLY A 272 7.76 2.20 7.92
CA GLY A 272 8.71 2.18 6.81
C GLY A 272 8.35 3.16 5.70
N LEU A 273 7.07 3.26 5.33
CA LEU A 273 6.57 4.26 4.39
C LEU A 273 6.85 5.68 4.91
N ASN A 274 6.51 5.98 6.17
CA ASN A 274 6.78 7.28 6.78
C ASN A 274 8.28 7.64 6.81
N ALA A 275 9.16 6.64 6.91
CA ALA A 275 10.60 6.86 6.92
C ALA A 275 11.20 7.08 5.52
N GLN A 276 10.57 6.56 4.46
CA GLN A 276 11.17 6.46 3.12
C GLN A 276 10.44 7.28 2.05
N LEU A 277 9.14 7.55 2.19
CA LEU A 277 8.42 8.41 1.28
C LEU A 277 8.86 9.88 1.42
N PRO A 278 8.66 10.70 0.38
CA PRO A 278 8.81 12.16 0.49
C PRO A 278 7.99 12.72 1.66
N ALA A 279 8.49 13.78 2.30
CA ALA A 279 7.86 14.36 3.49
C ALA A 279 6.46 14.96 3.23
N ASP A 280 6.12 15.23 1.97
CA ASP A 280 4.83 15.72 1.51
C ASP A 280 3.94 14.62 0.91
N ALA A 281 4.37 13.36 0.97
CA ALA A 281 3.57 12.22 0.56
C ALA A 281 2.60 11.81 1.67
N GLU A 282 1.37 11.47 1.29
CA GLU A 282 0.32 11.05 2.21
C GLU A 282 0.39 9.55 2.50
N ILE A 283 0.19 9.18 3.75
CA ILE A 283 0.07 7.79 4.21
C ILE A 283 -1.30 7.61 4.85
N THR A 284 -2.13 6.78 4.23
CA THR A 284 -3.51 6.58 4.69
C THR A 284 -3.82 5.11 4.85
N HIS A 285 -4.84 4.81 5.64
CA HIS A 285 -5.40 3.47 5.78
C HIS A 285 -6.91 3.53 5.57
N ALA A 286 -7.50 2.48 4.98
CA ALA A 286 -8.93 2.41 4.71
C ALA A 286 -9.63 1.18 5.35
N PRO A 287 -9.53 0.97 6.67
CA PRO A 287 -10.08 -0.24 7.31
C PRO A 287 -11.62 -0.26 7.32
N MET A 288 -12.19 -1.46 7.38
CA MET A 288 -13.61 -1.62 7.71
C MET A 288 -13.90 -1.14 9.13
N ASP A 289 -15.04 -0.48 9.35
CA ASP A 289 -15.43 0.02 10.68
C ASP A 289 -15.47 -1.09 11.76
N SER A 290 -15.70 -2.34 11.38
CA SER A 290 -15.74 -3.51 12.27
C SER A 290 -14.38 -3.91 12.83
N ASP A 291 -13.29 -3.57 12.14
CA ASP A 291 -11.94 -3.96 12.52
C ASP A 291 -11.30 -2.97 13.50
N ILE A 292 -11.77 -1.72 13.50
CA ILE A 292 -11.23 -0.61 14.27
C ILE A 292 -12.10 -0.24 15.48
N VAL A 293 -12.63 -1.25 16.16
CA VAL A 293 -13.36 -1.14 17.42
C VAL A 293 -12.41 -1.42 18.61
N PRO A 294 -12.52 -0.70 19.75
CA PRO A 294 -11.75 -1.03 20.95
C PRO A 294 -11.84 -2.51 21.34
N GLY A 295 -10.71 -3.12 21.69
CA GLY A 295 -10.61 -4.56 21.95
C GLY A 295 -10.27 -5.40 20.70
N LYS A 296 -10.18 -4.79 19.52
CA LYS A 296 -9.73 -5.44 18.28
C LYS A 296 -8.27 -5.11 17.99
N PRO A 297 -7.48 -6.05 17.43
CA PRO A 297 -6.06 -5.83 17.18
C PRO A 297 -5.75 -4.65 16.25
N TYR A 298 -6.60 -4.35 15.25
CA TYR A 298 -6.36 -3.19 14.39
C TYR A 298 -6.43 -1.89 15.22
N TYR A 299 -7.44 -1.75 16.07
CA TYR A 299 -7.56 -0.58 16.94
C TYR A 299 -6.44 -0.54 18.00
N ASP A 300 -6.30 -1.62 18.78
CA ASP A 300 -5.47 -1.65 19.97
C ASP A 300 -3.96 -1.74 19.66
N ASP A 301 -3.57 -2.38 18.56
CA ASP A 301 -2.17 -2.69 18.27
C ASP A 301 -1.65 -2.06 16.96
N VAL A 302 -2.52 -1.64 16.04
CA VAL A 302 -2.11 -0.94 14.80
C VAL A 302 -2.32 0.57 14.94
N LEU A 303 -3.56 1.02 15.16
CA LEU A 303 -3.85 2.46 15.24
C LEU A 303 -3.21 3.13 16.45
N SER A 304 -3.13 2.44 17.59
CA SER A 304 -2.48 2.99 18.79
C SER A 304 -0.96 3.21 18.63
N VAL A 305 -0.32 2.47 17.71
CA VAL A 305 1.13 2.49 17.46
C VAL A 305 1.47 3.36 16.25
N SER A 306 0.78 3.09 15.14
CA SER A 306 1.07 3.66 13.82
C SER A 306 0.13 4.79 13.43
N GLY A 307 -0.94 5.05 14.19
CA GLY A 307 -1.85 6.15 13.92
C GLY A 307 -1.15 7.51 13.90
N GLN A 308 -0.02 7.68 14.59
CA GLN A 308 0.78 8.91 14.52
C GLN A 308 1.45 9.16 13.16
N TYR A 309 1.64 8.13 12.34
CA TYR A 309 2.29 8.20 11.03
C TYR A 309 1.32 8.40 9.87
N LEU A 310 0.01 8.32 10.13
CA LEU A 310 -0.99 8.52 9.10
C LEU A 310 -1.18 10.02 8.83
N ASP A 311 -1.55 10.42 7.64
CA ASP A 311 -2.08 11.76 7.42
C ASP A 311 -3.53 11.78 7.88
N PHE A 312 -4.31 10.79 7.43
CA PHE A 312 -5.68 10.58 7.84
C PHE A 312 -6.10 9.11 7.70
N LEU A 313 -7.15 8.75 8.42
CA LEU A 313 -7.81 7.45 8.35
C LEU A 313 -9.09 7.57 7.51
N MET A 314 -9.37 6.55 6.71
CA MET A 314 -10.57 6.43 5.87
C MET A 314 -11.43 5.23 6.27
N PRO A 315 -12.08 5.22 7.46
CA PRO A 315 -12.96 4.10 7.83
C PRO A 315 -14.08 3.89 6.80
N GLN A 316 -14.24 2.64 6.37
CA GLN A 316 -15.35 2.24 5.52
C GLN A 316 -16.61 2.11 6.39
N TYR A 317 -17.43 3.16 6.47
CA TYR A 317 -18.74 3.15 7.16
C TYR A 317 -19.84 2.51 6.29
N TYR A 318 -19.48 1.40 5.64
CA TYR A 318 -20.32 0.58 4.79
C TYR A 318 -19.82 -0.86 4.86
N ASN A 319 -20.70 -1.83 4.56
CA ASN A 319 -20.42 -3.28 4.63
C ASN A 319 -19.98 -3.82 6.00
N GLY A 320 -19.82 -2.99 7.03
CA GLY A 320 -19.41 -3.43 8.36
C GLY A 320 -20.52 -3.32 9.41
N ILE A 321 -20.26 -2.66 10.54
CA ILE A 321 -21.14 -2.64 11.73
C ILE A 321 -21.98 -1.37 11.89
N THR A 322 -21.76 -0.32 11.09
CA THR A 322 -22.58 0.90 11.09
C THR A 322 -23.44 1.01 9.82
N ARG A 323 -24.59 1.71 9.89
CA ARG A 323 -25.41 2.02 8.69
C ARG A 323 -25.89 3.48 8.70
N PRO A 324 -24.98 4.47 8.65
CA PRO A 324 -25.31 5.87 8.85
C PRO A 324 -26.33 6.42 7.85
N ALA A 325 -26.36 5.92 6.61
CA ALA A 325 -27.31 6.35 5.58
C ALA A 325 -28.78 5.95 5.86
N ILE A 326 -28.99 4.93 6.70
CA ILE A 326 -30.32 4.44 7.10
C ILE A 326 -30.65 4.85 8.53
N ASP A 327 -29.69 4.66 9.44
CA ASP A 327 -29.91 4.82 10.87
C ASP A 327 -29.72 6.27 11.36
N GLY A 328 -29.07 7.10 10.53
CA GLY A 328 -28.48 8.37 10.97
C GLY A 328 -27.21 8.12 11.80
N ILE A 329 -26.41 9.16 11.99
CA ILE A 329 -25.08 8.99 12.63
C ILE A 329 -25.15 8.65 14.13
N ASN A 330 -26.24 9.04 14.79
CA ASN A 330 -26.40 8.94 16.25
C ASN A 330 -27.02 7.63 16.71
N ASN A 331 -27.66 6.89 15.81
CA ASN A 331 -28.35 5.66 16.16
C ASN A 331 -27.60 4.45 15.61
N SER A 332 -27.70 3.34 16.33
CA SER A 332 -27.23 2.06 15.82
C SER A 332 -28.25 1.41 14.88
N GLY A 333 -29.55 1.67 15.03
CA GLY A 333 -30.62 1.19 14.15
C GLY A 333 -30.45 -0.26 13.67
N VAL A 334 -30.32 -0.46 12.35
CA VAL A 334 -30.04 -1.75 11.70
C VAL A 334 -28.56 -2.17 11.87
N GLY A 335 -27.66 -1.20 11.99
CA GLY A 335 -26.28 -1.43 12.42
C GLY A 335 -26.17 -1.97 13.85
N ALA A 336 -24.98 -2.45 14.19
CA ALA A 336 -24.64 -2.87 15.54
C ALA A 336 -24.10 -1.72 16.41
N THR A 337 -23.65 -0.61 15.80
CA THR A 337 -23.15 0.57 16.51
C THR A 337 -23.47 1.87 15.79
N ALA A 338 -23.55 2.97 16.54
CA ALA A 338 -23.74 4.31 15.99
C ALA A 338 -22.43 4.84 15.38
N ALA A 339 -22.50 5.34 14.15
CA ALA A 339 -21.32 5.83 13.42
C ALA A 339 -20.63 6.99 14.15
N LEU A 340 -21.38 7.92 14.75
CA LEU A 340 -20.79 9.05 15.50
C LEU A 340 -20.02 8.57 16.74
N SER A 341 -20.55 7.58 17.46
CA SER A 341 -19.87 7.01 18.64
C SER A 341 -18.54 6.35 18.25
N HIS A 342 -18.56 5.59 17.15
CA HIS A 342 -17.36 4.98 16.57
C HIS A 342 -16.33 6.04 16.14
N TYR A 343 -16.77 7.02 15.36
CA TYR A 343 -15.95 8.15 14.90
C TYR A 343 -15.32 8.92 16.08
N THR A 344 -16.13 9.30 17.06
CA THR A 344 -15.72 10.01 18.29
C THR A 344 -14.63 9.26 19.05
N THR A 345 -14.77 7.93 19.14
CA THR A 345 -13.84 7.07 19.86
C THR A 345 -12.45 7.12 19.21
N ILE A 346 -12.38 7.10 17.88
CA ILE A 346 -11.11 7.16 17.15
C ILE A 346 -10.50 8.56 17.22
N VAL A 347 -11.30 9.60 16.95
CA VAL A 347 -10.85 10.99 17.04
C VAL A 347 -10.21 11.28 18.40
N ASN A 348 -10.89 10.93 19.49
CA ASN A 348 -10.40 11.26 20.82
C ASN A 348 -9.21 10.39 21.25
N ASN A 349 -9.24 9.09 20.97
CA ASN A 349 -8.27 8.15 21.56
C ASN A 349 -7.04 7.93 20.67
N ILE A 350 -7.19 8.02 19.34
CA ILE A 350 -6.10 7.80 18.37
C ILE A 350 -5.53 9.15 17.89
N PHE A 351 -6.40 10.10 17.55
CA PHE A 351 -5.98 11.39 16.99
C PHE A 351 -6.03 12.54 17.99
N ALA A 352 -6.13 12.25 19.29
CA ALA A 352 -6.08 13.24 20.37
C ALA A 352 -7.05 14.44 20.20
N GLY A 353 -8.22 14.19 19.60
CA GLY A 353 -9.25 15.20 19.32
C GLY A 353 -9.19 15.80 17.92
N ASP A 354 -8.21 15.44 17.10
CA ASP A 354 -8.07 15.97 15.74
C ASP A 354 -8.98 15.24 14.74
N ALA A 355 -10.15 15.83 14.49
CA ALA A 355 -11.13 15.30 13.55
C ALA A 355 -10.73 15.51 12.07
N THR A 356 -9.74 16.37 11.77
CA THR A 356 -9.29 16.61 10.39
C THR A 356 -8.61 15.36 9.80
N ARG A 357 -8.17 14.44 10.68
CA ARG A 357 -7.51 13.17 10.35
C ARG A 357 -8.46 12.00 10.16
N MET A 358 -9.76 12.27 10.09
CA MET A 358 -10.81 11.25 9.91
C MET A 358 -11.72 11.61 8.74
N VAL A 359 -11.64 10.83 7.67
CA VAL A 359 -12.41 11.00 6.43
C VAL A 359 -13.50 9.93 6.37
N PHE A 360 -14.76 10.35 6.21
CA PHE A 360 -15.92 9.47 6.33
C PHE A 360 -16.19 8.69 5.03
N GLY A 361 -16.19 7.36 5.08
CA GLY A 361 -16.39 6.51 3.91
C GLY A 361 -17.84 6.21 3.56
N PHE A 362 -18.17 6.36 2.27
CA PHE A 362 -19.45 5.98 1.70
C PHE A 362 -19.27 4.93 0.59
N CYS A 363 -20.21 3.99 0.56
CA CYS A 363 -20.44 3.17 -0.62
C CYS A 363 -21.64 3.75 -1.38
N ILE A 364 -21.43 4.18 -2.61
CA ILE A 364 -22.46 4.90 -3.39
C ILE A 364 -23.29 3.93 -4.25
N ALA A 365 -22.73 2.78 -4.60
CA ALA A 365 -23.40 1.66 -5.25
C ALA A 365 -22.72 0.33 -4.93
N GLY A 366 -23.37 -0.80 -5.23
CA GLY A 366 -22.77 -2.14 -5.04
C GLY A 366 -22.84 -2.73 -3.62
N CYS A 367 -23.19 -1.94 -2.60
CA CYS A 367 -23.32 -2.38 -1.20
C CYS A 367 -24.78 -2.58 -0.73
N SER A 368 -25.70 -2.89 -1.65
CA SER A 368 -27.11 -3.12 -1.30
C SER A 368 -27.31 -4.40 -0.48
N GLY A 369 -26.43 -5.39 -0.63
CA GLY A 369 -26.48 -6.64 0.13
C GLY A 369 -26.35 -6.46 1.65
N THR A 370 -25.68 -5.39 2.08
CA THR A 370 -25.57 -5.01 3.49
C THR A 370 -26.48 -3.84 3.86
N GLY A 371 -27.19 -3.25 2.88
CA GLY A 371 -27.98 -2.04 3.08
C GLY A 371 -27.14 -0.78 3.28
N SER A 372 -25.91 -0.74 2.74
CA SER A 372 -24.98 0.37 3.02
C SER A 372 -24.88 1.41 1.90
N ASN A 373 -25.61 1.25 0.80
CA ASN A 373 -25.62 2.26 -0.26
C ASN A 373 -26.15 3.60 0.26
N ALA A 374 -25.39 4.67 -0.01
CA ALA A 374 -25.75 6.04 0.34
C ALA A 374 -25.87 6.88 -0.94
N ASN A 375 -27.08 7.34 -1.25
CA ASN A 375 -27.25 8.35 -2.29
C ASN A 375 -26.70 9.72 -1.82
N ALA A 376 -26.66 10.68 -2.74
CA ALA A 376 -26.04 11.99 -2.49
C ALA A 376 -26.72 12.79 -1.35
N ASP A 377 -28.05 12.73 -1.25
CA ASP A 377 -28.81 13.42 -0.20
C ASP A 377 -28.59 12.77 1.18
N GLN A 378 -28.56 11.43 1.22
CA GLN A 378 -28.26 10.67 2.45
C GLN A 378 -26.84 10.97 2.94
N ALA A 379 -25.86 10.93 2.04
CA ALA A 379 -24.47 11.25 2.37
C ALA A 379 -24.32 12.70 2.85
N SER A 380 -24.97 13.65 2.17
CA SER A 380 -24.96 15.06 2.58
C SER A 380 -25.60 15.27 3.96
N THR A 381 -26.67 14.55 4.27
CA THR A 381 -27.31 14.58 5.60
C THR A 381 -26.38 14.03 6.66
N VAL A 382 -25.74 12.88 6.41
CA VAL A 382 -24.73 12.28 7.32
C VAL A 382 -23.59 13.26 7.59
N MET A 383 -23.07 13.93 6.56
CA MET A 383 -21.98 14.91 6.73
C MET A 383 -22.44 16.17 7.47
N ALA A 384 -23.66 16.65 7.24
CA ALA A 384 -24.23 17.77 7.98
C ALA A 384 -24.41 17.45 9.47
N ASP A 385 -24.95 16.26 9.78
CA ASP A 385 -25.09 15.80 11.16
C ASP A 385 -23.72 15.60 11.83
N LEU A 386 -22.73 15.09 11.09
CA LEU A 386 -21.37 14.92 11.61
C LEU A 386 -20.75 16.28 11.94
N ALA A 387 -20.91 17.26 11.06
CA ALA A 387 -20.41 18.62 11.24
C ALA A 387 -21.05 19.34 12.43
N ALA A 388 -22.24 18.93 12.89
CA ALA A 388 -22.84 19.45 14.12
C ALA A 388 -22.02 19.10 15.38
N THR A 389 -21.22 18.02 15.34
CA THR A 389 -20.31 17.62 16.42
C THR A 389 -18.84 17.92 16.08
N TYR A 390 -18.43 17.60 14.85
CA TYR A 390 -17.08 17.75 14.32
C TYR A 390 -17.10 18.63 13.09
N ALA A 391 -17.22 19.94 13.30
CA ALA A 391 -17.24 20.92 12.21
C ALA A 391 -16.01 20.82 11.28
N CYS A 392 -14.86 20.42 11.83
CA CYS A 392 -13.60 20.20 11.12
C CYS A 392 -13.27 18.74 10.91
N ASN A 393 -14.27 17.95 10.55
CA ASN A 393 -14.03 16.60 10.07
C ASN A 393 -13.18 16.64 8.77
N GLY A 394 -12.41 15.57 8.53
CA GLY A 394 -11.52 15.45 7.38
C GLY A 394 -12.22 15.35 6.02
N GLY A 395 -13.56 15.35 5.98
CA GLY A 395 -14.36 15.25 4.77
C GLY A 395 -14.88 13.82 4.51
N ALA A 396 -15.03 13.46 3.24
CA ALA A 396 -15.60 12.19 2.83
C ALA A 396 -14.84 11.52 1.69
N PHE A 397 -14.97 10.19 1.59
CA PHE A 397 -14.55 9.44 0.42
C PHE A 397 -15.68 8.54 -0.09
N SER A 398 -15.62 8.19 -1.38
CA SER A 398 -16.57 7.27 -2.00
C SER A 398 -15.88 6.10 -2.71
N TRP A 399 -16.40 4.91 -2.46
CA TRP A 399 -16.25 3.75 -3.33
C TRP A 399 -17.46 3.70 -4.29
N VAL A 400 -17.33 3.90 -5.60
CA VAL A 400 -16.11 4.14 -6.42
C VAL A 400 -16.42 5.13 -7.55
N ALA A 401 -15.42 5.78 -8.15
CA ALA A 401 -15.57 6.84 -9.17
C ALA A 401 -16.45 6.43 -10.37
N GLU A 402 -16.38 5.17 -10.83
CA GLU A 402 -17.20 4.64 -11.93
C GLU A 402 -18.71 4.75 -11.66
N ASP A 403 -19.11 4.71 -10.38
CA ASP A 403 -20.50 4.81 -9.97
C ASP A 403 -20.97 6.27 -9.79
N ASP A 404 -20.05 7.24 -9.76
CA ASP A 404 -20.38 8.67 -9.74
C ASP A 404 -20.44 9.28 -11.15
N GLN A 405 -21.24 8.67 -12.01
CA GLN A 405 -21.35 9.08 -13.40
C GLN A 405 -21.88 10.51 -13.52
N ASN A 406 -21.20 11.34 -14.32
CA ASN A 406 -21.50 12.77 -14.48
C ASN A 406 -21.50 13.55 -13.15
N ALA A 407 -20.73 13.08 -12.15
CA ALA A 407 -20.62 13.70 -10.83
C ALA A 407 -21.96 13.87 -10.10
N THR A 408 -22.96 13.00 -10.34
CA THR A 408 -24.30 13.13 -9.73
C THR A 408 -24.29 13.02 -8.20
N TRP A 409 -23.33 12.31 -7.63
CA TRP A 409 -23.12 12.19 -6.19
C TRP A 409 -22.19 13.29 -5.66
N SER A 410 -21.01 13.45 -6.25
CA SER A 410 -20.01 14.40 -5.75
C SER A 410 -20.40 15.87 -5.93
N SER A 411 -21.21 16.21 -6.93
CA SER A 411 -21.72 17.58 -7.13
C SER A 411 -22.69 18.04 -6.03
N VAL A 412 -23.24 17.13 -5.22
CA VAL A 412 -24.10 17.46 -4.08
C VAL A 412 -23.31 17.40 -2.77
N VAL A 413 -22.54 16.32 -2.57
CA VAL A 413 -21.82 16.07 -1.32
C VAL A 413 -20.62 17.01 -1.17
N GLY A 414 -19.85 17.23 -2.23
CA GLY A 414 -18.65 18.09 -2.21
C GLY A 414 -18.96 19.52 -1.75
N PRO A 415 -19.92 20.24 -2.38
CA PRO A 415 -20.32 21.57 -1.93
C PRO A 415 -20.88 21.59 -0.49
N THR A 416 -21.57 20.53 -0.06
CA THR A 416 -22.04 20.41 1.33
C THR A 416 -20.86 20.38 2.30
N ILE A 417 -19.86 19.53 2.05
CA ILE A 417 -18.65 19.44 2.89
C ILE A 417 -17.90 20.78 2.90
N GLN A 418 -17.69 21.39 1.72
CA GLN A 418 -17.00 22.67 1.60
C GLN A 418 -17.71 23.79 2.39
N PHE A 419 -19.05 23.83 2.30
CA PHE A 419 -19.86 24.80 3.04
C PHE A 419 -19.72 24.60 4.56
N LEU A 420 -19.83 23.35 5.04
CA LEU A 420 -19.73 23.01 6.46
C LEU A 420 -18.35 23.37 7.01
N ALA A 421 -17.27 23.05 6.28
CA ALA A 421 -15.92 23.44 6.65
C ALA A 421 -15.78 24.98 6.74
N SER A 422 -16.29 25.72 5.74
CA SER A 422 -16.17 27.19 5.72
C SER A 422 -16.95 27.91 6.82
N THR A 423 -18.02 27.29 7.36
CA THR A 423 -18.91 27.92 8.34
C THR A 423 -18.69 27.45 9.76
N GLY A 424 -18.19 26.22 9.94
CA GLY A 424 -17.99 25.60 11.25
C GLY A 424 -16.53 25.56 11.71
N CYS A 425 -15.56 25.57 10.80
CA CYS A 425 -14.14 25.61 11.15
C CYS A 425 -13.62 27.02 11.38
N VAL A 426 -14.14 27.67 12.41
CA VAL A 426 -13.46 28.85 12.92
C VAL A 426 -12.28 28.33 13.73
N SER A 427 -11.06 28.51 13.23
CA SER A 427 -9.81 28.15 13.93
C SER A 427 -9.89 28.59 15.39
N THR A 428 -10.15 27.63 16.29
CA THR A 428 -10.00 27.86 17.71
C THR A 428 -8.54 28.24 17.92
N PRO A 429 -8.23 29.28 18.70
CA PRO A 429 -6.85 29.63 18.99
C PRO A 429 -6.17 28.38 19.51
N THR A 430 -5.11 27.96 18.84
CA THR A 430 -4.29 26.81 19.23
C THR A 430 -3.87 27.05 20.67
N THR A 431 -4.56 26.41 21.61
CA THR A 431 -3.98 26.23 22.94
C THR A 431 -2.75 25.39 22.67
N PRO A 432 -1.54 25.85 23.01
CA PRO A 432 -0.32 25.12 22.70
C PRO A 432 -0.51 23.69 23.16
N LEU A 433 -0.38 22.77 22.21
CA LEU A 433 -0.45 21.35 22.45
C LEU A 433 0.40 21.07 23.69
N PRO A 434 -0.09 20.34 24.71
CA PRO A 434 0.75 19.96 25.82
C PRO A 434 1.99 19.31 25.23
N THR A 435 3.17 19.90 25.50
CA THR A 435 4.46 19.36 25.10
C THR A 435 4.40 17.87 25.40
N SER A 436 4.44 17.04 24.36
CA SER A 436 4.43 15.60 24.50
C SER A 436 5.53 15.26 25.50
N SER A 437 5.12 14.80 26.68
CA SER A 437 6.05 14.26 27.66
C SER A 437 6.90 13.22 26.94
N PRO A 438 8.23 13.21 27.11
CA PRO A 438 9.14 12.38 26.33
C PRO A 438 8.59 10.96 26.28
N MET A 439 8.16 10.55 25.08
CA MET A 439 7.68 9.22 24.81
C MET A 439 8.80 8.28 25.26
N LYS A 440 8.49 7.36 26.17
CA LYS A 440 9.46 6.34 26.57
C LYS A 440 9.94 5.67 25.28
N SER A 441 11.24 5.77 25.03
CA SER A 441 11.92 5.01 23.99
C SER A 441 11.37 3.59 23.98
N PRO A 442 11.00 3.02 22.82
CA PRO A 442 10.54 1.65 22.74
C PRO A 442 11.56 0.76 23.44
N THR A 443 11.09 -0.01 24.43
CA THR A 443 11.89 -1.04 25.09
C THR A 443 12.36 -1.99 23.99
N PRO A 444 13.67 -2.22 23.81
CA PRO A 444 14.17 -3.16 22.83
C PRO A 444 13.49 -4.53 23.02
N LEU A 445 12.97 -5.09 21.94
CA LEU A 445 12.42 -6.44 21.91
C LEU A 445 13.48 -7.41 22.46
N PRO A 446 13.14 -8.34 23.39
CA PRO A 446 14.14 -9.20 24.01
C PRO A 446 14.85 -10.06 22.96
N THR A 447 16.15 -9.80 22.79
CA THR A 447 17.05 -10.60 21.96
C THR A 447 17.03 -12.03 22.47
N THR A 448 16.54 -12.95 21.63
CA THR A 448 16.56 -14.38 21.93
C THR A 448 18.02 -14.81 22.04
N ALA A 449 18.44 -15.21 23.24
CA ALA A 449 19.80 -15.67 23.49
C ALA A 449 20.12 -16.90 22.63
N SER A 450 21.19 -16.81 21.85
CA SER A 450 21.76 -17.92 21.09
C SER A 450 22.20 -19.05 22.05
N PRO A 451 22.00 -20.34 21.71
CA PRO A 451 22.26 -21.43 22.63
C PRO A 451 23.76 -21.59 22.94
N THR A 452 24.05 -21.62 24.24
CA THR A 452 25.36 -21.88 24.83
C THR A 452 25.97 -23.20 24.35
N VAL A 453 27.14 -23.12 23.72
CA VAL A 453 27.99 -24.26 23.38
C VAL A 453 28.49 -24.93 24.67
N SER A 454 28.30 -26.25 24.78
CA SER A 454 28.75 -27.05 25.93
C SER A 454 30.28 -27.23 25.97
N PRO A 455 30.89 -27.45 27.14
CA PRO A 455 32.34 -27.51 27.28
C PRO A 455 32.92 -28.86 26.84
N VAL A 456 34.05 -28.78 26.14
CA VAL A 456 34.89 -29.92 25.72
C VAL A 456 35.85 -30.29 26.85
N THR A 457 35.93 -31.58 27.20
CA THR A 457 36.93 -32.14 28.13
C THR A 457 37.70 -33.31 27.50
N SER A 458 39.00 -33.08 27.29
CA SER A 458 40.21 -33.93 27.22
C SER A 458 40.17 -35.45 26.86
N THR A 459 40.77 -35.79 25.69
CA THR A 459 41.94 -36.68 25.36
C THR A 459 42.17 -38.06 26.06
N PRO A 460 43.10 -38.94 25.58
CA PRO A 460 43.08 -39.80 24.37
C PRO A 460 43.51 -41.28 24.65
N THR A 461 43.14 -42.25 23.79
CA THR A 461 43.84 -43.58 23.78
C THR A 461 43.96 -44.18 22.38
N ASN A 462 45.13 -44.77 22.13
CA ASN A 462 45.73 -45.16 20.85
C ASN A 462 45.21 -46.46 20.18
N SER A 463 45.22 -46.43 18.84
CA SER A 463 45.63 -47.50 17.87
C SER A 463 44.81 -48.79 17.69
N PRO A 464 44.98 -49.55 16.57
CA PRO A 464 45.23 -49.17 15.17
C PRO A 464 44.36 -49.97 14.16
N SER A 465 44.48 -49.63 12.86
CA SER A 465 44.66 -50.57 11.71
C SER A 465 43.63 -50.55 10.56
N LYS A 466 44.22 -50.47 9.35
CA LYS A 466 43.81 -50.92 8.00
C LYS A 466 42.98 -49.99 7.08
N SER A 467 43.71 -49.39 6.15
CA SER A 467 43.35 -49.20 4.71
C SER A 467 43.04 -50.57 4.05
N PRO A 468 42.41 -50.73 2.85
CA PRO A 468 42.23 -49.79 1.71
C PRO A 468 40.76 -49.83 1.17
N THR A 469 40.27 -49.18 0.10
CA THR A 469 40.66 -49.11 -1.32
C THR A 469 39.67 -48.19 -2.04
N ILE A 470 40.12 -47.48 -3.09
CA ILE A 470 39.32 -46.63 -3.99
C ILE A 470 38.79 -47.43 -5.22
N ALA A 471 37.62 -46.99 -5.73
CA ALA A 471 37.01 -47.16 -7.06
C ALA A 471 36.02 -48.34 -7.27
N PRO A 472 35.11 -48.30 -8.28
CA PRO A 472 34.85 -47.26 -9.29
C PRO A 472 33.38 -46.81 -9.45
N VAL A 473 33.23 -45.68 -10.16
CA VAL A 473 32.02 -45.15 -10.79
C VAL A 473 31.38 -46.20 -11.71
N THR A 474 30.05 -46.37 -11.67
CA THR A 474 29.28 -47.02 -12.74
C THR A 474 27.92 -46.33 -12.94
N GLN A 475 27.52 -46.28 -14.21
CA GLN A 475 26.47 -45.51 -14.85
C GLN A 475 25.03 -45.84 -14.42
N ALA A 476 24.16 -44.87 -14.70
CA ALA A 476 22.72 -44.88 -14.50
C ALA A 476 21.99 -46.01 -15.26
N PRO A 477 21.00 -46.68 -14.63
CA PRO A 477 19.99 -47.44 -15.33
C PRO A 477 18.72 -46.62 -15.60
N THR A 478 18.25 -46.75 -16.84
CA THR A 478 16.95 -46.30 -17.39
C THR A 478 15.76 -46.65 -16.48
N PRO A 479 14.76 -45.76 -16.30
CA PRO A 479 13.58 -46.09 -15.51
C PRO A 479 12.73 -47.15 -16.20
N LYS A 480 12.52 -48.26 -15.49
CA LYS A 480 11.55 -49.31 -15.79
C LYS A 480 10.14 -48.74 -15.55
N GLN A 481 9.25 -48.93 -16.51
CA GLN A 481 7.82 -48.65 -16.41
C GLN A 481 7.24 -49.43 -15.22
N THR A 482 6.69 -48.71 -14.24
CA THR A 482 5.95 -49.31 -13.12
C THR A 482 4.47 -49.20 -13.44
N ASP A 483 3.79 -50.35 -13.48
CA ASP A 483 2.34 -50.44 -13.62
C ASP A 483 1.66 -49.70 -12.45
N SER A 484 0.81 -48.72 -12.78
CA SER A 484 -0.02 -48.01 -11.81
C SER A 484 -1.09 -48.94 -11.22
N PRO A 485 -1.44 -48.80 -9.93
CA PRO A 485 -2.42 -49.65 -9.27
C PRO A 485 -3.83 -49.37 -9.77
N THR A 486 -4.54 -50.43 -10.17
CA THR A 486 -5.98 -50.41 -10.41
C THR A 486 -6.73 -50.11 -9.11
N MET A 487 -7.22 -48.88 -8.94
CA MET A 487 -8.12 -48.56 -7.82
C MET A 487 -9.55 -49.03 -8.14
N ALA A 488 -10.10 -49.86 -7.27
CA ALA A 488 -11.50 -50.25 -7.29
C ALA A 488 -12.37 -49.21 -6.57
N CYS A 489 -13.51 -48.85 -7.15
CA CYS A 489 -14.50 -47.99 -6.50
C CYS A 489 -15.17 -48.72 -5.31
N GLY A 490 -15.05 -48.17 -4.11
CA GLY A 490 -15.73 -48.64 -2.89
C GLY A 490 -17.23 -48.32 -2.88
N SER A 491 -17.99 -49.07 -2.08
CA SER A 491 -19.45 -48.95 -1.96
C SER A 491 -19.89 -47.70 -1.20
N LEU A 492 -20.89 -47.00 -1.76
CA LEU A 492 -21.91 -46.15 -1.10
C LEU A 492 -21.49 -45.46 0.21
N ASP A 493 -20.68 -44.41 0.10
CA ASP A 493 -21.08 -43.02 0.41
C ASP A 493 -19.83 -42.14 0.27
N LYS A 494 -19.85 -41.24 -0.74
CA LYS A 494 -18.77 -40.33 -1.17
C LYS A 494 -17.53 -40.99 -1.80
N ALA A 495 -17.46 -40.99 -3.13
CA ALA A 495 -16.21 -41.13 -3.88
C ALA A 495 -16.05 -39.94 -4.84
N THR A 496 -14.98 -39.16 -4.67
CA THR A 496 -14.57 -38.08 -5.57
C THR A 496 -13.49 -38.59 -6.53
N CYS A 497 -13.70 -38.41 -7.83
CA CYS A 497 -12.62 -38.47 -8.81
C CYS A 497 -11.95 -37.10 -8.87
N THR A 498 -10.61 -37.05 -8.89
CA THR A 498 -9.90 -35.79 -9.12
C THR A 498 -10.16 -35.27 -10.55
N ALA A 499 -10.10 -33.94 -10.71
CA ALA A 499 -10.88 -33.10 -11.63
C ALA A 499 -10.78 -33.32 -13.17
N ARG A 500 -10.50 -34.51 -13.70
CA ARG A 500 -10.51 -34.80 -15.15
C ARG A 500 -10.99 -36.21 -15.53
N VAL A 501 -12.01 -36.76 -14.85
CA VAL A 501 -12.56 -38.10 -15.17
C VAL A 501 -14.07 -38.13 -14.89
N ASP A 502 -14.85 -38.74 -15.79
CA ASP A 502 -16.32 -38.84 -15.68
C ASP A 502 -16.78 -40.26 -15.30
N CYS A 503 -17.89 -40.38 -14.56
CA CYS A 503 -18.43 -41.65 -14.05
C CYS A 503 -19.65 -42.08 -14.88
N GLN A 504 -19.47 -43.01 -15.83
CA GLN A 504 -20.60 -43.55 -16.59
C GLN A 504 -21.08 -44.89 -16.01
N GLY A 505 -22.37 -44.94 -15.65
CA GLY A 505 -23.04 -46.18 -15.24
C GLY A 505 -23.49 -46.99 -16.46
N SER A 506 -23.03 -48.23 -16.57
CA SER A 506 -23.61 -49.22 -17.49
C SER A 506 -24.78 -49.93 -16.81
N GLY A 507 -25.91 -50.04 -17.51
CA GLY A 507 -27.12 -50.69 -17.00
C GLY A 507 -26.87 -52.14 -16.59
N ASN A 508 -27.46 -52.50 -15.44
CA ASN A 508 -27.49 -53.84 -14.83
C ASN A 508 -26.18 -54.35 -14.20
N GLY A 509 -25.80 -53.76 -13.05
CA GLY A 509 -24.91 -54.41 -12.07
C GLY A 509 -23.65 -53.62 -11.77
N ARG A 510 -23.57 -53.10 -10.53
CA ARG A 510 -22.56 -52.17 -9.98
C ARG A 510 -21.10 -52.53 -10.30
N LYS A 511 -20.53 -51.90 -11.34
CA LYS A 511 -19.08 -51.66 -11.50
C LYS A 511 -18.89 -50.29 -12.13
N PHE A 512 -18.10 -49.43 -11.49
CA PHE A 512 -17.68 -48.14 -12.02
C PHE A 512 -16.19 -48.22 -12.34
N VAL A 513 -15.79 -47.66 -13.49
CA VAL A 513 -14.41 -47.66 -13.98
C VAL A 513 -14.09 -46.25 -14.44
N CYS A 514 -12.91 -45.74 -14.06
CA CYS A 514 -12.41 -44.42 -14.46
C CYS A 514 -11.76 -44.49 -15.85
N TYR A 515 -12.12 -43.58 -16.77
CA TYR A 515 -11.50 -43.49 -18.11
C TYR A 515 -10.90 -42.10 -18.38
N PRO A 516 -9.67 -41.99 -18.91
CA PRO A 516 -9.10 -40.71 -19.32
C PRO A 516 -9.85 -40.12 -20.53
N ILE A 517 -10.17 -38.83 -20.46
CA ILE A 517 -10.87 -38.09 -21.53
C ILE A 517 -9.90 -37.94 -22.72
N SER A 518 -10.27 -38.45 -23.89
CA SER A 518 -9.52 -38.16 -25.13
C SER A 518 -9.93 -36.78 -25.68
N PRO A 519 -8.97 -35.95 -26.16
CA PRO A 519 -9.29 -34.63 -26.70
C PRO A 519 -10.05 -34.77 -28.02
N SER A 520 -11.28 -34.25 -28.09
CA SER A 520 -12.01 -34.13 -29.34
C SER A 520 -11.51 -32.93 -30.13
N THR A 521 -11.11 -33.18 -31.38
CA THR A 521 -10.85 -32.16 -32.42
C THR A 521 -12.10 -31.30 -32.67
N PRO A 522 -11.97 -29.96 -32.80
CA PRO A 522 -13.11 -29.11 -33.14
C PRO A 522 -13.54 -29.32 -34.59
N ALA A 523 -14.85 -29.44 -34.82
CA ALA A 523 -15.43 -29.38 -36.16
C ALA A 523 -15.37 -27.95 -36.72
N PRO A 524 -15.20 -27.76 -38.04
CA PRO A 524 -15.03 -26.44 -38.64
C PRO A 524 -16.35 -25.65 -38.63
N SER A 525 -16.29 -24.42 -38.13
CA SER A 525 -17.41 -23.47 -38.18
C SER A 525 -17.61 -22.96 -39.62
N LYS A 526 -18.87 -23.03 -40.09
CA LYS A 526 -19.28 -22.42 -41.36
C LYS A 526 -19.35 -20.90 -41.21
N ALA A 527 -18.76 -20.20 -42.18
CA ALA A 527 -18.79 -18.75 -42.32
C ALA A 527 -20.23 -18.21 -42.54
N PRO A 528 -20.54 -16.99 -42.07
CA PRO A 528 -21.82 -16.35 -42.34
C PRO A 528 -21.85 -15.71 -43.74
N THR A 529 -22.93 -15.97 -44.47
CA THR A 529 -23.24 -15.41 -45.78
C THR A 529 -23.67 -13.95 -45.64
N VAL A 530 -23.02 -13.07 -46.41
CA VAL A 530 -23.39 -11.67 -46.62
C VAL A 530 -24.59 -11.59 -47.56
N THR A 531 -25.65 -10.88 -47.16
CA THR A 531 -26.67 -10.36 -48.08
C THR A 531 -26.90 -8.88 -47.83
N GLN A 532 -26.68 -8.10 -48.89
CA GLN A 532 -26.90 -6.66 -48.99
C GLN A 532 -28.38 -6.28 -49.24
N PRO A 533 -28.75 -4.99 -49.13
CA PRO A 533 -30.12 -4.55 -48.90
C PRO A 533 -30.89 -4.18 -50.17
N THR A 534 -32.21 -4.24 -50.12
CA THR A 534 -33.11 -3.61 -51.09
C THR A 534 -34.14 -2.71 -50.41
N THR A 535 -34.45 -1.64 -51.12
CA THR A 535 -35.09 -0.37 -50.78
C THR A 535 -36.63 -0.36 -50.75
N LEU A 536 -37.16 0.49 -49.85
CA LEU A 536 -38.31 1.43 -49.94
C LEU A 536 -39.78 0.98 -50.22
N ALA A 537 -40.60 1.20 -49.17
CA ALA A 537 -41.88 1.95 -49.08
C ALA A 537 -43.22 1.30 -49.56
N PRO A 538 -44.41 1.88 -49.22
CA PRO A 538 -45.03 2.02 -47.89
C PRO A 538 -46.53 1.58 -47.86
N VAL A 539 -47.26 1.97 -46.79
CA VAL A 539 -48.74 2.03 -46.58
C VAL A 539 -49.39 0.84 -45.85
N GLY A 540 -50.12 1.15 -44.77
CA GLY A 540 -51.03 0.21 -44.10
C GLY A 540 -51.46 0.60 -42.69
N SER A 541 -52.32 1.61 -42.58
CA SER A 541 -53.04 2.07 -41.39
C SER A 541 -53.98 1.03 -40.77
N CYS A 542 -54.11 1.03 -39.43
CA CYS A 542 -55.36 0.70 -38.73
C CYS A 542 -55.54 1.64 -37.51
N ALA A 543 -56.72 2.22 -37.43
CA ALA A 543 -57.21 3.10 -36.37
C ALA A 543 -58.20 2.38 -35.45
N ALA A 544 -58.27 2.86 -34.21
CA ALA A 544 -59.42 2.90 -33.28
C ALA A 544 -59.93 1.54 -32.71
N ALA A 545 -60.48 1.41 -31.49
CA ALA A 545 -60.99 2.36 -30.50
C ALA A 545 -61.18 1.70 -29.10
N GLY A 546 -61.27 2.55 -28.06
CA GLY A 546 -62.05 2.34 -26.81
C GLY A 546 -61.24 1.81 -25.62
N THR A 547 -61.19 2.42 -24.42
CA THR A 547 -62.11 3.37 -23.77
C THR A 547 -61.39 4.07 -22.58
N SER A 548 -61.55 5.40 -22.50
CA SER A 548 -61.51 6.34 -21.36
C SER A 548 -60.72 6.01 -20.07
N CYS A 549 -59.70 6.83 -19.77
CA CYS A 549 -59.28 7.16 -18.40
C CYS A 549 -59.87 8.53 -18.02
N GLY A 550 -60.63 8.58 -16.93
CA GLY A 550 -61.06 9.82 -16.29
C GLY A 550 -60.91 9.71 -14.78
N GLY A 551 -60.19 10.67 -14.18
CA GLY A 551 -60.19 10.98 -12.75
C GLY A 551 -59.19 10.19 -11.88
N MET A 552 -58.14 10.88 -11.42
CA MET A 552 -57.27 10.47 -10.28
C MET A 552 -58.04 10.56 -8.93
N PRO A 553 -57.48 10.23 -7.73
CA PRO A 553 -56.18 9.59 -7.38
C PRO A 553 -56.29 8.44 -6.34
N SER A 554 -55.29 7.54 -6.26
CA SER A 554 -54.69 7.09 -4.99
C SER A 554 -53.62 6.02 -5.19
N ASP A 555 -52.53 6.19 -4.46
CA ASP A 555 -51.55 5.18 -4.13
C ASP A 555 -52.18 3.91 -3.51
N PHE A 556 -51.40 2.82 -3.55
CA PHE A 556 -51.65 1.46 -3.05
C PHE A 556 -52.59 0.54 -3.86
N CYS A 557 -52.00 -0.29 -4.72
CA CYS A 557 -51.98 -1.74 -4.46
C CYS A 557 -50.97 -2.49 -5.33
N CYS A 558 -50.20 -3.36 -4.66
CA CYS A 558 -49.13 -4.18 -5.19
C CYS A 558 -49.59 -5.33 -6.11
N ASN A 559 -48.57 -5.88 -6.78
CA ASN A 559 -48.35 -7.29 -7.13
C ASN A 559 -49.08 -7.90 -8.33
N GLY A 560 -48.31 -8.01 -9.43
CA GLY A 560 -47.79 -9.31 -9.88
C GLY A 560 -48.77 -10.27 -10.55
N CYS A 561 -48.59 -10.46 -11.86
CA CYS A 561 -48.96 -11.69 -12.55
C CYS A 561 -47.93 -12.03 -13.63
N LYS A 562 -46.90 -12.83 -13.29
CA LYS A 562 -46.33 -13.80 -14.23
C LYS A 562 -46.95 -15.16 -13.96
N LYS A 563 -47.40 -15.78 -15.05
CA LYS A 563 -48.08 -17.08 -15.12
C LYS A 563 -47.07 -18.20 -14.85
N GLY A 564 -47.32 -19.08 -13.87
CA GLY A 564 -46.56 -20.33 -13.70
C GLY A 564 -46.29 -20.76 -12.26
N LYS A 565 -47.34 -21.18 -11.56
CA LYS A 565 -47.43 -21.94 -10.29
C LYS A 565 -46.37 -23.07 -10.14
N ASN A 566 -45.93 -23.57 -8.97
CA ASN A 566 -46.48 -23.57 -7.59
C ASN A 566 -45.42 -24.08 -6.56
N THR A 567 -45.60 -23.63 -5.31
CA THR A 567 -45.15 -24.18 -3.99
C THR A 567 -43.68 -24.04 -3.57
N CYS A 568 -43.51 -23.32 -2.45
CA CYS A 568 -42.32 -23.26 -1.60
C CYS A 568 -42.58 -23.99 -0.27
N LEU A 569 -41.53 -24.64 0.25
CA LEU A 569 -41.21 -24.66 1.68
C LEU A 569 -39.93 -23.85 1.86
#